data_AF-A0A3M2CWR6-F1
#
_entry.id   AF-A0A3M2CWR6-F1
#
_cell.length_a   1.000
_cell.length_b   1.000
_cell.length_c   1.000
_cell.angle_alpha   90.00
_cell.angle_beta   90.00
_cell.angle_gamma   90.00
#
_symmetry.space_group_name_H-M   'P 1'
#
loop_
_entity.id
_entity.type
_entity.pdbx_description
1 polymer ?
#
loop_
_entity_poly.entity_id
_entity_poly.type
_entity_poly.pdbx_seq_one_letter_code
_entity_poly.pdbx_strand_id
1 'polypeptide(L)'
;MPLRLFKLYQRKRVININVNVTMAGLLALALAKFPVAWTAELIGREHKFLISLAAYFIDMVFDGAVYFALHWLANHWKPGEPEPVDRARVKRFFADALIVQAERIALVPIFALIAIGGMYLLQHHTDLKIGRAFVLTYLTAILITRILHTIIGYQTGTFDDKLHAKKERIRKRRRARAERAAHGDPKA
;
A
#
# COMPACT_ATOMS: atom_id res chain seq x y z
N MET A 1 25.65 -10.60 -7.25
CA MET A 1 25.30 -9.50 -6.31
C MET A 1 23.81 -9.33 -5.94
N PRO A 2 22.78 -9.86 -6.65
CA PRO A 2 21.37 -9.57 -6.29
C PRO A 2 20.95 -10.15 -4.93
N LEU A 3 21.59 -11.25 -4.50
CA LEU A 3 21.32 -11.90 -3.21
C LEU A 3 21.58 -11.01 -1.98
N ARG A 4 22.51 -10.04 -2.06
CA ARG A 4 22.82 -9.16 -0.91
C ARG A 4 21.76 -8.06 -0.74
N LEU A 5 21.30 -7.48 -1.85
CA LEU A 5 20.21 -6.49 -1.85
C LEU A 5 18.89 -7.14 -1.44
N PHE A 6 18.61 -8.35 -1.93
CA PHE A 6 17.45 -9.11 -1.53
C PHE A 6 17.44 -9.42 -0.02
N LYS A 7 18.59 -9.79 0.56
CA LYS A 7 18.73 -9.98 2.01
C LYS A 7 18.49 -8.68 2.80
N LEU A 8 18.95 -7.53 2.32
CA LEU A 8 18.69 -6.24 2.97
C LEU A 8 17.20 -5.88 2.93
N TYR A 9 16.57 -6.06 1.77
CA TYR A 9 15.14 -5.87 1.58
C TYR A 9 14.32 -6.78 2.51
N GLN A 10 14.68 -8.06 2.64
CA GLN A 10 14.02 -8.97 3.58
C GLN A 10 14.28 -8.63 5.05
N ARG A 11 15.49 -8.13 5.38
CA ARG A 11 15.88 -7.84 6.77
C ARG A 11 15.25 -6.56 7.31
N LYS A 12 15.02 -5.56 6.47
CA LYS A 12 14.51 -4.25 6.89
C LYS A 12 13.06 -4.09 6.48
N ARG A 13 12.17 -4.28 7.47
CA ARG A 13 10.71 -4.16 7.28
C ARG A 13 10.32 -2.82 6.66
N VAL A 14 10.95 -1.72 7.06
CA VAL A 14 10.71 -0.38 6.50
C VAL A 14 10.94 -0.34 5.00
N ILE A 15 12.05 -0.92 4.54
CA ILE A 15 12.42 -0.95 3.13
C ILE A 15 11.43 -1.81 2.36
N ASN A 16 11.10 -2.99 2.89
CA ASN A 16 10.14 -3.89 2.26
C ASN A 16 8.76 -3.23 2.07
N ILE A 17 8.22 -2.65 3.15
CA ILE A 17 6.92 -1.97 3.11
C ILE A 17 6.96 -0.79 2.14
N ASN A 18 7.95 0.11 2.26
CA ASN A 18 8.01 1.29 1.40
C ASN A 18 8.21 0.94 -0.06
N VAL A 19 9.06 -0.03 -0.39
CA VAL A 19 9.29 -0.45 -1.78
C VAL A 19 8.03 -1.08 -2.37
N ASN A 20 7.40 -2.03 -1.67
CA ASN A 20 6.19 -2.69 -2.21
C ASN A 20 5.07 -1.70 -2.44
N VAL A 21 4.90 -0.81 -1.49
CA VAL A 21 3.83 0.17 -1.55
C VAL A 21 4.11 1.23 -2.62
N THR A 22 5.34 1.71 -2.77
CA THR A 22 5.71 2.62 -3.86
C THR A 22 5.55 1.95 -5.22
N MET A 23 5.98 0.70 -5.37
CA MET A 23 5.79 -0.06 -6.61
C MET A 23 4.31 -0.27 -6.94
N ALA A 24 3.49 -0.58 -5.94
CA ALA A 24 2.03 -0.68 -6.10
C ALA A 24 1.44 0.66 -6.57
N GLY A 25 1.82 1.77 -5.94
CA GLY A 25 1.35 3.10 -6.32
C GLY A 25 1.79 3.52 -7.72
N LEU A 26 3.03 3.23 -8.13
CA LEU A 26 3.50 3.50 -9.49
C LEU A 26 2.79 2.65 -10.54
N LEU A 27 2.54 1.38 -10.23
CA LEU A 27 1.81 0.47 -11.12
C LEU A 27 0.34 0.89 -11.24
N ALA A 28 -0.30 1.24 -10.13
CA ALA A 28 -1.64 1.78 -10.10
C ALA A 28 -1.75 3.07 -10.92
N LEU A 29 -0.80 3.99 -10.75
CA LEU A 29 -0.72 5.24 -11.51
C LEU A 29 -0.62 4.99 -13.03
N ALA A 30 0.21 4.03 -13.43
CA ALA A 30 0.36 3.65 -14.83
C ALA A 30 -0.94 3.08 -15.42
N LEU A 31 -1.66 2.26 -14.66
CA LEU A 31 -2.94 1.67 -15.06
C LEU A 31 -4.07 2.71 -15.08
N ALA A 32 -4.13 3.58 -14.07
CA ALA A 32 -5.15 4.61 -13.91
C ALA A 32 -5.08 5.70 -15.00
N LYS A 33 -3.90 5.93 -15.58
CA LYS A 33 -3.71 6.95 -16.63
C LYS A 33 -4.69 6.82 -17.80
N PHE A 34 -4.97 5.60 -18.25
CA PHE A 34 -5.88 5.35 -19.38
C PHE A 34 -7.34 5.70 -19.06
N PRO A 35 -7.98 5.15 -18.00
CA PRO A 35 -9.33 5.53 -17.64
C PRO A 35 -9.45 7.01 -17.30
N VAL A 36 -8.43 7.64 -16.68
CA VAL A 36 -8.43 9.10 -16.46
C VAL A 36 -8.50 9.89 -17.76
N ALA A 37 -7.68 9.51 -18.76
CA ALA A 37 -7.71 10.17 -20.06
C ALA A 37 -9.07 9.97 -20.76
N TRP A 38 -9.64 8.77 -20.68
CA TRP A 38 -10.95 8.47 -21.26
C TRP A 38 -12.08 9.24 -20.56
N THR A 39 -12.10 9.27 -19.23
CA THR A 39 -13.08 10.03 -18.45
C THR A 39 -12.99 11.53 -18.74
N ALA A 40 -11.79 12.06 -18.99
CA ALA A 40 -11.63 13.46 -19.37
C ALA A 40 -12.27 13.79 -20.74
N GLU A 41 -12.27 12.85 -21.68
CA GLU A 41 -12.95 13.02 -22.97
C GLU A 41 -14.47 12.98 -22.81
N LEU A 42 -14.98 12.14 -21.89
CA LEU A 42 -16.42 12.04 -21.60
C LEU A 42 -16.96 13.26 -20.87
N ILE A 43 -16.21 13.81 -19.92
CA ILE A 43 -16.65 14.97 -19.12
C ILE A 43 -16.56 16.26 -19.93
N GLY A 44 -15.58 16.39 -20.84
CA GLY A 44 -15.25 17.64 -21.50
C GLY A 44 -14.08 18.36 -20.82
N ARG A 45 -13.17 18.92 -21.62
CA ARG A 45 -11.86 19.44 -21.16
C ARG A 45 -11.96 20.74 -20.38
N GLU A 46 -13.08 21.42 -20.47
CA GLU A 46 -13.43 22.65 -19.76
C GLU A 46 -13.66 22.40 -18.26
N HIS A 47 -14.10 21.21 -17.88
CA HIS A 47 -14.44 20.85 -16.50
C HIS A 47 -13.24 20.31 -15.71
N LYS A 48 -12.14 21.07 -15.68
CA LYS A 48 -10.84 20.69 -15.08
C LYS A 48 -10.94 20.18 -13.63
N PHE A 49 -11.79 20.79 -12.82
CA PHE A 49 -12.02 20.36 -11.44
C PHE A 49 -12.71 18.99 -11.34
N LEU A 50 -13.77 18.76 -12.12
CA LEU A 50 -14.47 17.47 -12.16
C LEU A 50 -13.56 16.36 -12.68
N ILE A 51 -12.72 16.66 -13.68
CA ILE A 51 -11.70 15.72 -14.18
C ILE A 51 -10.70 15.37 -13.07
N SER A 52 -10.23 16.36 -12.31
CA SER A 52 -9.28 16.12 -11.21
C SER A 52 -9.90 15.28 -10.09
N LEU A 53 -11.18 15.50 -9.76
CA LEU A 53 -11.92 14.72 -8.79
C LEU A 53 -12.16 13.28 -9.28
N ALA A 54 -12.58 13.11 -10.53
CA ALA A 54 -12.77 11.80 -11.14
C ALA A 54 -11.44 11.02 -11.19
N ALA A 55 -10.34 11.69 -11.53
CA ALA A 55 -9.01 11.08 -11.53
C ALA A 55 -8.61 10.55 -10.15
N TYR A 56 -8.96 11.26 -9.09
CA TYR A 56 -8.70 10.86 -7.72
C TYR A 56 -9.46 9.58 -7.34
N PHE A 57 -10.75 9.50 -7.70
CA PHE A 57 -11.54 8.29 -7.44
C PHE A 57 -11.05 7.10 -8.25
N ILE A 58 -10.70 7.30 -9.53
CA ILE A 58 -10.14 6.25 -10.38
C ILE A 58 -8.84 5.74 -9.76
N ASP A 59 -7.90 6.62 -9.43
CA ASP A 59 -6.63 6.25 -8.80
C ASP A 59 -6.84 5.50 -7.49
N MET A 60 -7.76 5.94 -6.63
CA MET A 60 -8.08 5.27 -5.36
C MET A 60 -8.55 3.82 -5.59
N VAL A 61 -9.40 3.59 -6.60
CA VAL A 61 -9.86 2.24 -6.95
C VAL A 61 -8.70 1.39 -7.45
N PHE A 62 -7.86 1.94 -8.35
CA PHE A 62 -6.71 1.22 -8.89
C PHE A 62 -5.62 0.94 -7.83
N ASP A 63 -5.28 1.88 -6.93
CA ASP A 63 -4.32 1.66 -5.84
C ASP A 63 -4.80 0.54 -4.91
N GLY A 64 -6.08 0.58 -4.51
CA GLY A 64 -6.69 -0.47 -3.70
C GLY A 64 -6.65 -1.83 -4.38
N ALA A 65 -7.06 -1.90 -5.66
CA ALA A 65 -7.09 -3.14 -6.43
C ALA A 65 -5.70 -3.73 -6.67
N VAL A 66 -4.75 -2.91 -7.13
CA VAL A 66 -3.36 -3.32 -7.39
C VAL A 66 -2.67 -3.74 -6.10
N TYR A 67 -2.83 -2.98 -5.01
CA TYR A 67 -2.28 -3.36 -3.71
C TYR A 67 -2.81 -4.72 -3.26
N PHE A 68 -4.13 -4.93 -3.35
CA PHE A 68 -4.75 -6.19 -2.98
C PHE A 68 -4.25 -7.35 -3.84
N ALA A 69 -4.16 -7.16 -5.16
CA ALA A 69 -3.66 -8.16 -6.10
C ALA A 69 -2.20 -8.54 -5.82
N LEU A 70 -1.32 -7.55 -5.62
CA LEU A 70 0.09 -7.78 -5.29
C LEU A 70 0.24 -8.47 -3.93
N HIS A 71 -0.54 -8.05 -2.94
CA HIS A 71 -0.54 -8.69 -1.62
C HIS A 71 -1.01 -10.14 -1.72
N TRP A 72 -2.07 -10.41 -2.49
CA TRP A 72 -2.60 -11.74 -2.72
C TRP A 72 -1.56 -12.63 -3.39
N LEU A 73 -0.95 -12.12 -4.47
CA LEU A 73 0.11 -12.80 -5.21
C LEU A 73 1.29 -13.14 -4.29
N ALA A 74 1.76 -12.19 -3.48
CA ALA A 74 2.87 -12.42 -2.55
C ALA A 74 2.59 -13.52 -1.51
N ASN A 75 1.32 -13.70 -1.11
CA ASN A 75 0.94 -14.65 -0.08
C ASN A 75 0.46 -16.02 -0.62
N HIS A 76 -0.01 -16.07 -1.86
CA HIS A 76 -0.58 -17.29 -2.45
C HIS A 76 0.27 -17.87 -3.59
N TRP A 77 1.17 -17.09 -4.19
CA TRP A 77 2.06 -17.58 -5.23
C TRP A 77 3.26 -18.31 -4.62
N LYS A 78 3.14 -19.63 -4.45
CA LYS A 78 4.25 -20.55 -4.16
C LYS A 78 4.45 -21.49 -5.35
N PRO A 79 5.36 -21.18 -6.28
CA PRO A 79 5.61 -22.07 -7.40
C PRO A 79 6.28 -23.35 -6.87
N GLY A 80 5.57 -24.49 -6.94
CA GLY A 80 6.15 -25.82 -6.69
C GLY A 80 5.60 -26.63 -5.52
N GLU A 81 4.75 -26.07 -4.65
CA GLU A 81 4.17 -26.83 -3.52
C GLU A 81 2.65 -26.56 -3.40
N PRO A 82 1.78 -27.56 -3.63
CA PRO A 82 0.37 -27.44 -3.30
C PRO A 82 0.20 -27.50 -1.77
N GLU A 83 0.32 -26.35 -1.11
CA GLU A 83 -0.07 -26.24 0.30
C GLU A 83 -1.60 -26.28 0.42
N PRO A 84 -2.16 -27.03 1.40
CA PRO A 84 -3.58 -26.98 1.69
C PRO A 84 -3.98 -25.55 2.08
N VAL A 85 -5.06 -25.05 1.49
CA VAL A 85 -5.58 -23.70 1.73
C VAL A 85 -6.08 -23.60 3.18
N ASP A 86 -5.22 -23.09 4.07
CA ASP A 86 -5.60 -22.80 5.44
C ASP A 86 -6.53 -21.57 5.47
N ARG A 87 -7.83 -21.79 5.75
CA ARG A 87 -8.82 -20.71 5.89
C ARG A 87 -8.41 -19.66 6.94
N ALA A 88 -7.63 -20.05 7.96
CA ALA A 88 -7.13 -19.11 8.95
C ALA A 88 -6.06 -18.16 8.37
N ARG A 89 -5.31 -18.59 7.36
CA ARG A 89 -4.34 -17.76 6.61
C ARG A 89 -5.07 -16.69 5.80
N VAL A 90 -6.16 -17.05 5.12
CA VAL A 90 -6.97 -16.09 4.33
C VAL A 90 -7.60 -15.02 5.23
N LYS A 91 -8.12 -15.38 6.41
CA LYS A 91 -8.67 -14.37 7.34
C LYS A 91 -7.60 -13.39 7.83
N ARG A 92 -6.38 -13.87 8.13
CA ARG A 92 -5.25 -13.02 8.52
C ARG A 92 -4.80 -12.11 7.39
N PHE A 93 -4.83 -12.61 6.15
CA PHE A 93 -4.51 -11.83 4.96
C PHE A 93 -5.38 -10.57 4.83
N PHE A 94 -6.71 -10.71 4.92
CA PHE A 94 -7.61 -9.54 4.85
C PHE A 94 -7.40 -8.59 6.02
N ALA A 95 -7.22 -9.12 7.23
CA ALA A 95 -6.97 -8.28 8.40
C ALA A 95 -5.67 -7.47 8.25
N ASP A 96 -4.60 -8.10 7.79
CA ASP A 96 -3.30 -7.43 7.58
C ASP A 96 -3.40 -6.37 6.45
N ALA A 97 -4.06 -6.71 5.34
CA ALA A 97 -4.29 -5.77 4.25
C ALA A 97 -5.12 -4.55 4.69
N LEU A 98 -6.19 -4.77 5.46
CA LEU A 98 -7.07 -3.72 5.97
C LEU A 98 -6.35 -2.82 7.00
N ILE A 99 -5.49 -3.38 7.85
CA ILE A 99 -4.68 -2.59 8.79
C ILE A 99 -3.76 -1.63 8.01
N VAL A 100 -3.07 -2.13 6.98
CA VAL A 100 -2.21 -1.26 6.16
C VAL A 100 -3.03 -0.21 5.41
N GLN A 101 -4.23 -0.55 4.92
CA GLN A 101 -5.10 0.46 4.31
C GLN A 101 -5.59 1.49 5.33
N ALA A 102 -5.92 1.09 6.56
CA ALA A 102 -6.31 2.01 7.62
C ALA A 102 -5.19 3.01 7.96
N GLU A 103 -3.93 2.56 7.98
CA GLU A 103 -2.77 3.45 8.13
C GLU A 103 -2.66 4.47 6.99
N ARG A 104 -3.04 4.08 5.76
CA ARG A 104 -3.06 5.00 4.60
C ARG A 104 -4.20 6.00 4.66
N ILE A 105 -5.36 5.63 5.21
CA ILE A 105 -6.52 6.53 5.33
C ILE A 105 -6.17 7.80 6.10
N ALA A 106 -5.28 7.72 7.09
CA ALA A 106 -4.79 8.89 7.83
C ALA A 106 -4.08 9.94 6.94
N LEU A 107 -3.48 9.51 5.82
CA LEU A 107 -2.77 10.38 4.89
C LEU A 107 -3.61 10.78 3.66
N VAL A 108 -4.82 10.25 3.53
CA VAL A 108 -5.73 10.53 2.40
C VAL A 108 -6.03 12.03 2.25
N PRO A 109 -6.31 12.82 3.31
CA PRO A 109 -6.57 14.25 3.14
C PRO A 109 -5.38 15.00 2.52
N ILE A 110 -4.16 14.66 2.94
CA ILE A 110 -2.93 15.26 2.41
C ILE A 110 -2.72 14.82 0.96
N PHE A 111 -2.92 13.53 0.68
CA PHE A 111 -2.83 13.00 -0.69
C PHE A 111 -3.82 13.72 -1.62
N ALA A 112 -5.10 13.77 -1.24
CA ALA A 112 -6.17 14.37 -2.04
C ALA A 112 -5.90 15.86 -2.30
N LEU A 113 -5.43 16.59 -1.29
CA LEU A 113 -5.07 18.00 -1.43
C LEU A 113 -3.98 18.21 -2.50
N ILE A 114 -2.91 17.42 -2.45
CA ILE A 114 -1.80 17.53 -3.41
C ILE A 114 -2.22 17.03 -4.80
N ALA A 115 -2.93 15.90 -4.86
CA ALA A 115 -3.31 15.25 -6.10
C ALA A 115 -4.36 16.07 -6.87
N ILE A 116 -5.50 16.38 -6.23
CA ILE A 116 -6.59 17.15 -6.84
C ILE A 116 -6.16 18.60 -7.03
N GLY A 117 -5.61 19.24 -5.98
CA GLY A 117 -5.18 20.63 -6.03
C GLY A 117 -4.04 20.85 -7.02
N GLY A 118 -3.01 20.00 -7.00
CA GLY A 118 -1.90 20.09 -7.94
C GLY A 118 -2.33 19.84 -9.39
N MET A 119 -3.22 18.86 -9.62
CA MET A 119 -3.72 18.58 -10.97
C MET A 119 -4.56 19.75 -11.50
N TYR A 120 -5.45 20.29 -10.66
CA TYR A 120 -6.25 21.47 -11.00
C TYR A 120 -5.37 22.68 -11.31
N LEU A 121 -4.37 22.98 -10.45
CA LEU A 121 -3.45 24.10 -10.64
C LEU A 121 -2.61 23.94 -11.92
N LEU A 122 -2.03 22.77 -12.18
CA LEU A 122 -1.28 22.53 -13.41
C LEU A 122 -2.16 22.69 -14.64
N GLN A 123 -3.39 22.16 -14.63
CA GLN A 123 -4.30 22.31 -15.77
C GLN A 123 -4.77 23.76 -15.97
N HIS A 124 -4.85 24.56 -14.90
CA HIS A 124 -5.31 25.94 -14.99
C HIS A 124 -4.20 26.89 -15.43
N HIS A 125 -2.98 26.71 -14.93
CA HIS A 125 -1.86 27.61 -15.16
C HIS A 125 -0.89 27.15 -16.26
N THR A 126 -1.06 25.95 -16.80
CA THR A 126 -0.21 25.42 -17.87
C THR A 126 -1.05 24.71 -18.92
N ASP A 127 -0.57 24.67 -20.16
CA ASP A 127 -1.17 23.89 -21.26
C ASP A 127 -0.78 22.40 -21.21
N LEU A 128 -0.46 21.89 -20.02
CA LEU A 128 -0.12 20.48 -19.86
C LEU A 128 -1.34 19.61 -20.16
N LYS A 129 -1.13 18.62 -21.03
CA LYS A 129 -2.10 17.55 -21.27
C LYS A 129 -2.51 16.91 -19.94
N ILE A 130 -3.80 16.63 -19.77
CA ILE A 130 -4.41 16.06 -18.56
C ILE A 130 -3.62 14.87 -18.02
N GLY A 131 -3.23 13.93 -18.90
CA GLY A 131 -2.46 12.76 -18.49
C GLY A 131 -1.05 13.08 -17.96
N ARG A 132 -0.41 14.18 -18.40
CA ARG A 132 0.89 14.62 -17.85
C ARG A 132 0.69 15.29 -16.49
N ALA A 133 -0.32 16.16 -16.37
CA ALA A 133 -0.66 16.81 -15.11
C ALA A 133 -0.97 15.75 -14.03
N PHE A 134 -1.81 14.76 -14.36
CA PHE A 134 -2.12 13.60 -13.52
C PHE A 134 -0.87 12.86 -13.05
N VAL A 135 -0.01 12.41 -13.98
CA VAL A 135 1.20 11.64 -13.60
C VAL A 135 2.12 12.44 -12.67
N LEU A 136 2.36 13.72 -12.97
CA LEU A 136 3.28 14.56 -12.18
C LEU A 136 2.76 14.81 -10.77
N THR A 137 1.48 15.16 -10.63
CA THR A 137 0.91 15.53 -9.32
C THR A 137 0.69 14.32 -8.45
N TYR A 138 0.25 13.20 -9.02
CA TYR A 138 0.06 11.95 -8.27
C TYR A 138 1.39 11.32 -7.87
N LEU A 139 2.41 11.36 -8.74
CA LEU A 139 3.76 10.94 -8.35
C LEU A 139 4.28 11.79 -7.18
N THR A 140 4.06 13.11 -7.23
CA THR A 140 4.43 14.03 -6.15
C THR A 140 3.67 13.72 -4.86
N ALA A 141 2.36 13.50 -4.94
CA ALA A 141 1.52 13.11 -3.80
C ALA A 141 1.95 11.78 -3.18
N ILE A 142 2.27 10.77 -4.01
CA ILE A 142 2.84 9.49 -3.57
C ILE A 142 4.13 9.75 -2.81
N LEU A 143 5.10 10.48 -3.37
CA LEU A 143 6.39 10.69 -2.71
C LEU A 143 6.25 11.42 -1.36
N ILE A 144 5.47 12.50 -1.32
CA ILE A 144 5.24 13.28 -0.09
C ILE A 144 4.58 12.42 0.98
N THR A 145 3.50 11.72 0.65
CA THR A 145 2.81 10.87 1.62
C THR A 145 3.67 9.71 2.09
N ARG A 146 4.58 9.16 1.27
CA ARG A 146 5.53 8.13 1.70
C ARG A 146 6.57 8.66 2.67
N ILE A 147 7.09 9.86 2.43
CA ILE A 147 8.03 10.52 3.34
C ILE A 147 7.34 10.74 4.70
N LEU A 148 6.14 11.32 4.70
CA LEU A 148 5.35 11.55 5.91
C LEU A 148 5.02 10.25 6.64
N HIS A 149 4.54 9.23 5.93
CA HIS A 149 4.28 7.91 6.51
C HIS A 149 5.52 7.32 7.17
N THR A 150 6.68 7.48 6.53
CA THR A 150 7.95 6.99 7.06
C THR A 150 8.32 7.72 8.35
N ILE A 151 8.23 9.05 8.37
CA ILE A 151 8.51 9.88 9.55
C ILE A 151 7.57 9.51 10.71
N ILE A 152 6.26 9.47 10.45
CA ILE A 152 5.24 9.10 11.45
C ILE A 152 5.47 7.68 11.97
N GLY A 153 5.79 6.73 11.08
CA GLY A 153 6.07 5.35 11.45
C GLY A 153 7.33 5.19 12.31
N TYR A 154 8.34 6.06 12.15
CA TYR A 154 9.49 6.13 13.05
C TYR A 154 9.11 6.73 14.41
N GLN A 155 8.34 7.82 14.43
CA GLN A 155 7.90 8.49 15.66
C GLN A 155 6.99 7.60 16.51
N THR A 156 6.11 6.83 15.87
CA THR A 156 5.15 5.93 16.54
C THR A 156 5.75 4.57 16.91
N GLY A 157 6.99 4.28 16.49
CA GLY A 157 7.62 2.97 16.71
C GLY A 157 7.04 1.82 15.87
N THR A 158 6.20 2.12 14.86
CA THR A 158 5.68 1.13 13.91
C THR A 158 6.79 0.35 13.22
N PHE A 159 7.94 1.00 13.01
CA PHE A 159 9.14 0.42 12.41
C PHE A 159 10.18 -0.11 13.41
N ASP A 160 9.87 -0.18 14.71
CA ASP A 160 10.78 -0.74 15.69
C ASP A 160 10.85 -2.27 15.58
N ASP A 161 11.88 -2.75 14.87
CA ASP A 161 12.20 -4.17 14.68
C ASP A 161 12.28 -4.93 16.04
N LYS A 162 12.78 -4.28 17.11
CA LYS A 162 12.92 -4.91 18.44
C LYS A 162 11.56 -5.14 19.09
N LEU A 163 10.65 -4.16 18.99
CA LEU A 163 9.30 -4.27 19.53
C LEU A 163 8.52 -5.40 18.84
N HIS A 164 8.65 -5.53 17.52
CA HIS A 164 8.02 -6.62 16.77
C HIS A 164 8.61 -7.98 17.11
N ALA A 165 9.94 -8.11 17.19
CA ALA A 165 10.58 -9.34 17.62
C ALA A 165 10.14 -9.77 19.03
N LYS A 166 9.97 -8.81 19.95
CA LYS A 166 9.43 -9.06 21.30
C LYS A 166 7.97 -9.55 21.25
N LYS A 167 7.10 -8.89 20.47
CA LYS A 167 5.69 -9.29 20.29
C LYS A 167 5.57 -10.69 19.68
N GLU A 168 6.40 -11.02 18.70
CA GLU A 168 6.40 -12.34 18.06
C GLU A 168 6.83 -13.44 19.04
N ARG A 169 7.88 -13.21 19.84
CA ARG A 169 8.31 -14.12 20.90
C ARG A 169 7.20 -14.37 21.93
N ILE A 170 6.47 -13.33 22.34
CA ILE A 170 5.34 -13.46 23.26
C ILE A 170 4.21 -14.28 22.61
N ARG A 171 3.86 -14.02 21.35
CA ARG A 171 2.85 -14.79 20.62
C ARG A 171 3.22 -16.27 20.49
N LYS A 172 4.49 -16.58 20.15
CA LYS A 172 5.01 -17.96 20.08
C LYS A 172 4.91 -18.66 21.44
N ARG A 173 5.30 -18.00 22.53
CA ARG A 173 5.16 -18.54 23.89
C ARG A 173 3.70 -18.81 24.27
N ARG A 174 2.77 -17.90 23.93
CA ARG A 174 1.33 -18.09 24.19
C ARG A 174 0.75 -19.28 23.41
N ARG A 175 1.13 -19.45 22.14
CA ARG A 175 0.70 -20.60 21.33
C ARG A 175 1.23 -21.91 21.89
N ALA A 176 2.52 -21.98 22.21
CA ALA A 176 3.12 -23.17 22.80
C ALA A 176 2.47 -23.56 24.14
N ARG A 177 2.10 -22.57 24.98
CA ARG A 177 1.34 -22.83 26.21
C ARG A 177 -0.07 -23.34 25.95
N ALA A 178 -0.79 -22.75 25.00
CA ALA A 178 -2.13 -23.19 24.63
C ALA A 178 -2.13 -24.62 24.04
N GLU A 179 -1.12 -24.94 23.21
CA GLU A 179 -0.91 -26.28 22.67
C GLU A 179 -0.62 -27.30 23.78
N ARG A 180 0.25 -26.99 24.75
CA ARG A 180 0.51 -27.86 25.91
C ARG A 180 -0.72 -28.10 26.76
N ALA A 181 -1.48 -27.04 27.04
CA ALA A 181 -2.74 -27.13 27.78
C ALA A 181 -3.77 -28.01 27.05
N ALA A 182 -3.84 -27.92 25.71
CA ALA A 182 -4.74 -28.76 24.91
C ALA A 182 -4.36 -30.25 24.90
N HIS A 183 -3.09 -30.60 25.14
CA HIS A 183 -2.60 -31.99 25.20
C HIS A 183 -2.61 -32.57 26.62
N GLY A 184 -3.20 -31.87 27.59
CA GLY A 184 -3.32 -32.35 28.97
C GLY A 184 -1.99 -32.45 29.71
N ASP A 185 -0.96 -31.69 29.31
CA ASP A 185 0.30 -31.63 30.06
C ASP A 185 0.07 -30.86 31.38
N PRO A 186 0.07 -31.54 32.55
CA PRO A 186 -0.31 -30.93 33.83
C PRO A 186 0.74 -29.94 34.36
N LYS A 187 1.86 -29.74 33.66
CA LYS A 187 2.93 -28.80 34.03
C LYS A 187 2.91 -27.47 33.25
N ALA A 188 1.82 -27.16 32.53
CA ALA A 188 1.68 -25.97 31.68
C ALA A 188 1.43 -24.66 32.44
#